data_AF-A0A4Q5M2X3-F1
#
_entry.id   AF-A0A4Q5M2X3-F1
#
_cell.length_a   1.000
_cell.length_b   1.000
_cell.length_c   1.000
_cell.angle_alpha   90.00
_cell.angle_beta   90.00
_cell.angle_gamma   90.00
#
_symmetry.space_group_name_H-M   'P 1'
#
loop_
_entity.id
_entity.type
_entity.pdbx_description
1 polymer ?
#
loop_
_entity_poly.entity_id
_entity_poly.type
_entity_poly.pdbx_seq_one_letter_code
_entity_poly.pdbx_strand_id
1 'polypeptide(L)'
;MKKTALLLCLFAYTTISASAQLFAPAFDFPSNVSGKKPAYLTMADGTKIEGTISTVTMKNGLISSINITPKGAGKKILLKADAIANIYVPLSDFAKLDNSINEAFNKHVLNKDVNADIIGEGYLYFEKAQVVKKDKVEELLLQLLNPSFSAKIKVYHFPLSVVTMSTEVKGVTITHDESKSYFIKVGDATAVKLNKRDYNEAYAALYKDCPTMLTKLKDNHRWSKFDEHLWVYHSECN
;
A
#
# COMPACT_ATOMS: atom_id res chain seq x y z
N MET A 1 54.60 -22.99 25.77
CA MET A 1 54.83 -21.61 25.28
C MET A 1 53.74 -21.26 24.28
N LYS A 2 53.20 -20.05 24.44
CA LYS A 2 51.97 -19.51 23.85
C LYS A 2 51.95 -19.59 22.31
N LYS A 3 50.84 -20.05 21.72
CA LYS A 3 50.47 -19.69 20.35
C LYS A 3 49.24 -18.79 20.45
N THR A 4 49.52 -17.52 20.20
CA THR A 4 48.63 -16.37 20.26
C THR A 4 47.47 -16.52 19.28
N ALA A 5 46.27 -16.25 19.79
CA ALA A 5 45.06 -16.05 19.02
C ALA A 5 45.20 -14.80 18.13
N LEU A 6 44.80 -14.90 16.87
CA LEU A 6 44.48 -13.75 16.04
C LEU A 6 43.09 -13.98 15.44
N LEU A 7 42.07 -13.62 16.21
CA LEU A 7 40.68 -13.59 15.74
C LEU A 7 40.51 -12.31 14.91
N LEU A 8 40.65 -12.44 13.59
CA LEU A 8 40.39 -11.35 12.66
C LEU A 8 38.86 -11.14 12.61
N CYS A 9 38.35 -10.17 13.37
CA CYS A 9 36.97 -9.71 13.24
C CYS A 9 36.81 -8.98 11.90
N LEU A 10 36.48 -9.73 10.85
CA LEU A 10 36.06 -9.18 9.57
C LEU A 10 34.59 -8.70 9.73
N PHE A 11 34.41 -7.50 10.28
CA PHE A 11 33.17 -6.74 10.10
C PHE A 11 33.11 -6.34 8.63
N ALA A 12 32.58 -7.23 7.79
CA ALA A 12 32.16 -6.85 6.45
C ALA A 12 31.04 -5.84 6.61
N TYR A 13 31.34 -4.57 6.32
CA TYR A 13 30.36 -3.53 6.06
C TYR A 13 29.53 -3.98 4.87
N THR A 14 28.45 -4.72 5.13
CA THR A 14 27.35 -4.80 4.18
C THR A 14 26.72 -3.42 4.17
N THR A 15 26.98 -2.65 3.11
CA THR A 15 26.11 -1.53 2.76
C THR A 15 24.76 -2.14 2.41
N ILE A 16 23.93 -2.36 3.43
CA ILE A 16 22.51 -2.61 3.24
C ILE A 16 22.01 -1.34 2.57
N SER A 17 21.90 -1.38 1.25
CA SER A 17 21.11 -0.39 0.53
C SER A 17 19.69 -0.63 1.02
N ALA A 18 19.31 0.12 2.05
CA ALA A 18 17.95 0.22 2.50
C ALA A 18 17.19 0.84 1.34
N SER A 19 16.67 0.01 0.44
CA SER A 19 15.59 0.42 -0.43
C SER A 19 14.42 0.71 0.48
N ALA A 20 14.24 1.98 0.83
CA ALA A 20 13.07 2.43 1.55
C ALA A 20 11.85 2.15 0.67
N GLN A 21 11.06 1.14 1.03
CA GLN A 21 9.78 0.89 0.40
C GLN A 21 8.86 2.06 0.73
N LEU A 22 8.46 2.87 -0.27
CA LEU A 22 7.64 4.06 -0.03
C LEU A 22 6.15 3.75 0.03
N PHE A 23 5.75 2.59 -0.48
CA PHE A 23 4.38 2.12 -0.34
C PHE A 23 4.11 1.50 1.02
N ALA A 24 2.85 1.66 1.43
CA ALA A 24 2.28 0.87 2.50
C ALA A 24 2.35 -0.62 2.18
N PRO A 25 2.58 -1.48 3.19
CA PRO A 25 2.51 -2.91 3.00
C PRO A 25 1.10 -3.29 2.59
N ALA A 26 0.99 -4.24 1.66
CA ALA A 26 -0.30 -4.76 1.24
C ALA A 26 -1.04 -5.40 2.43
N PHE A 27 -2.35 -5.19 2.49
CA PHE A 27 -3.21 -5.80 3.49
C PHE A 27 -3.48 -7.24 3.12
N ASP A 28 -2.58 -8.13 3.51
CA ASP A 28 -2.64 -9.53 3.10
C ASP A 28 -3.46 -10.39 4.07
N PHE A 29 -3.65 -9.96 5.33
CA PHE A 29 -4.29 -10.79 6.35
C PHE A 29 -5.17 -10.05 7.37
N PRO A 30 -6.42 -10.51 7.62
CA PRO A 30 -7.27 -10.04 8.72
C PRO A 30 -6.64 -10.19 10.11
N SER A 31 -5.73 -11.16 10.29
CA SER A 31 -5.00 -11.39 11.54
C SER A 31 -4.07 -10.22 11.91
N ASN A 32 -3.76 -9.35 10.96
CA ASN A 32 -2.89 -8.20 11.17
C ASN A 32 -3.67 -6.98 11.70
N VAL A 33 -5.00 -7.09 11.85
CA VAL A 33 -5.83 -6.01 12.40
C VAL A 33 -5.78 -6.04 13.94
N SER A 34 -5.57 -4.88 14.55
CA SER A 34 -5.65 -4.74 16.00
C SER A 34 -7.10 -4.77 16.46
N GLY A 35 -7.46 -5.75 17.29
CA GLY A 35 -8.75 -5.79 17.99
C GLY A 35 -8.86 -4.84 19.19
N LYS A 36 -7.77 -4.12 19.53
CA LYS A 36 -7.70 -3.23 20.71
C LYS A 36 -7.77 -1.75 20.34
N LYS A 37 -7.17 -1.38 19.21
CA LYS A 37 -7.14 0.02 18.75
C LYS A 37 -8.43 0.33 17.97
N PRO A 38 -9.00 1.54 18.12
CA PRO A 38 -10.18 1.92 17.35
C PRO A 38 -9.80 2.07 15.87
N ALA A 39 -10.66 1.60 14.99
CA ALA A 39 -10.72 1.99 13.59
C ALA A 39 -11.63 3.21 13.44
N TYR A 40 -11.37 3.99 12.39
CA TYR A 40 -12.12 5.20 12.06
C TYR A 40 -12.75 5.05 10.68
N LEU A 41 -14.08 5.08 10.61
CA LEU A 41 -14.83 4.85 9.39
C LEU A 41 -15.63 6.09 9.01
N THR A 42 -15.73 6.35 7.71
CA THR A 42 -16.73 7.22 7.12
C THR A 42 -17.61 6.38 6.20
N MET A 43 -18.91 6.41 6.43
CA MET A 43 -19.91 5.74 5.62
C MET A 43 -20.21 6.54 4.34
N ALA A 44 -20.81 5.89 3.34
CA ALA A 44 -21.18 6.54 2.08
C ALA A 44 -22.17 7.71 2.24
N ASP A 45 -22.98 7.70 3.29
CA ASP A 45 -23.90 8.78 3.65
C ASP A 45 -23.23 9.90 4.49
N GLY A 46 -21.92 9.80 4.76
CA GLY A 46 -21.16 10.74 5.58
C GLY A 46 -21.16 10.44 7.08
N THR A 47 -21.90 9.43 7.54
CA THR A 47 -21.89 9.00 8.95
C THR A 47 -20.49 8.56 9.37
N LYS A 48 -20.02 9.02 10.53
CA LYS A 48 -18.71 8.63 11.08
C LYS A 48 -18.88 7.60 12.19
N ILE A 49 -18.08 6.54 12.15
CA ILE A 49 -18.07 5.48 13.16
C ILE A 49 -16.65 5.30 13.69
N GLU A 50 -16.50 5.39 15.00
CA GLU A 50 -15.29 5.00 15.72
C GLU A 50 -15.58 3.72 16.49
N GLY A 51 -14.72 2.71 16.43
CA GLY A 51 -14.93 1.44 17.14
C GLY A 51 -13.86 0.40 16.89
N THR A 52 -13.87 -0.70 17.64
CA THR A 52 -12.88 -1.77 17.48
C THR A 52 -13.33 -2.80 16.45
N ILE A 53 -12.43 -3.16 15.54
CA ILE A 53 -12.70 -4.20 14.55
C ILE A 53 -12.63 -5.56 15.24
N SER A 54 -13.72 -6.31 15.18
CA SER A 54 -13.77 -7.69 15.66
C SER A 54 -13.37 -8.69 14.58
N THR A 55 -13.80 -8.46 13.34
CA THR A 55 -13.56 -9.39 12.23
C THR A 55 -13.60 -8.64 10.92
N VAL A 56 -12.65 -8.94 10.03
CA VAL A 56 -12.67 -8.51 8.63
C VAL A 56 -12.91 -9.76 7.77
N THR A 57 -13.95 -9.72 6.94
CA THR A 57 -14.24 -10.78 5.98
C THR A 57 -13.69 -10.36 4.63
N MET A 58 -12.89 -11.24 4.02
CA MET A 58 -12.29 -11.04 2.71
C MET A 58 -12.96 -11.94 1.68
N LYS A 59 -13.16 -11.44 0.46
CA LYS A 59 -13.56 -12.22 -0.70
C LYS A 59 -12.67 -11.83 -1.88
N ASN A 60 -11.97 -12.81 -2.46
CA ASN A 60 -11.04 -12.59 -3.57
C ASN A 60 -9.98 -11.50 -3.26
N GLY A 61 -9.48 -11.48 -2.01
CA GLY A 61 -8.51 -10.50 -1.52
C GLY A 61 -9.04 -9.08 -1.33
N LEU A 62 -10.35 -8.85 -1.49
CA LEU A 62 -11.01 -7.58 -1.18
C LEU A 62 -11.79 -7.69 0.14
N ILE A 63 -11.87 -6.60 0.90
CA ILE A 63 -12.77 -6.52 2.05
C ILE A 63 -14.22 -6.62 1.55
N SER A 64 -14.96 -7.61 2.02
CA SER A 64 -16.40 -7.72 1.74
C SER A 64 -17.25 -7.12 2.86
N SER A 65 -16.81 -7.28 4.11
CA SER A 65 -17.51 -6.76 5.28
C SER A 65 -16.61 -6.66 6.51
N ILE A 66 -16.98 -5.80 7.43
CA ILE A 66 -16.28 -5.56 8.69
C ILE A 66 -17.30 -5.65 9.83
N ASN A 67 -17.01 -6.50 10.83
CA ASN A 67 -17.72 -6.48 12.10
C ASN A 67 -17.01 -5.50 13.04
N ILE A 68 -17.72 -4.46 13.47
CA ILE A 68 -17.20 -3.42 14.37
C ILE A 68 -18.03 -3.36 15.64
N THR A 69 -17.37 -3.09 16.76
CA THR A 69 -18.02 -2.68 18.02
C THR A 69 -17.87 -1.17 18.13
N PRO A 70 -18.92 -0.36 17.86
CA PRO A 70 -18.84 1.09 17.97
C PRO A 70 -18.49 1.51 19.40
N LYS A 71 -17.72 2.60 19.53
CA LYS A 71 -17.34 3.16 20.82
C LYS A 71 -18.59 3.57 21.61
N GLY A 72 -18.65 3.14 22.86
CA GLY A 72 -19.83 3.35 23.72
C GLY A 72 -21.02 2.43 23.42
N ALA A 73 -20.95 1.60 22.38
CA ALA A 73 -21.96 0.58 22.08
C ALA A 73 -21.49 -0.80 22.56
N GLY A 74 -22.37 -1.52 23.27
CA GLY A 74 -22.10 -2.89 23.70
C GLY A 74 -22.36 -3.97 22.63
N LYS A 75 -22.87 -3.59 21.46
CA LYS A 75 -23.28 -4.53 20.41
C LYS A 75 -22.43 -4.35 19.14
N LYS A 76 -22.07 -5.48 18.53
CA LYS A 76 -21.39 -5.53 17.23
C LYS A 76 -22.38 -5.22 16.12
N ILE A 77 -21.91 -4.52 15.10
CA ILE A 77 -22.64 -4.29 13.85
C ILE A 77 -21.80 -4.80 12.67
N LEU A 78 -22.48 -5.32 11.66
CA LEU A 78 -21.88 -5.76 10.40
C LEU A 78 -22.00 -4.63 9.38
N LEU A 79 -20.87 -4.14 8.89
CA LEU A 79 -20.80 -3.14 7.83
C LEU A 79 -20.32 -3.82 6.54
N LYS A 80 -21.10 -3.69 5.46
CA LYS A 80 -20.69 -4.16 4.14
C LYS A 80 -19.77 -3.13 3.49
N ALA A 81 -18.83 -3.59 2.66
CA ALA A 81 -17.86 -2.72 2.01
C ALA A 81 -18.50 -1.67 1.07
N ASP A 82 -19.64 -2.00 0.45
CA ASP A 82 -20.41 -1.09 -0.41
C ASP A 82 -20.99 0.12 0.35
N ALA A 83 -21.20 0.02 1.67
CA ALA A 83 -21.70 1.11 2.50
C ALA A 83 -20.58 2.00 3.06
N ILE A 84 -19.31 1.61 2.93
CA ILE A 84 -18.15 2.32 3.51
C ILE A 84 -17.54 3.24 2.45
N ALA A 85 -17.39 4.53 2.75
CA ALA A 85 -16.67 5.47 1.90
C ALA A 85 -15.16 5.37 2.12
N ASN A 86 -14.72 5.37 3.38
CA ASN A 86 -13.33 5.15 3.75
C ASN A 86 -13.20 4.55 5.16
N ILE A 87 -12.06 3.93 5.42
CA ILE A 87 -11.71 3.39 6.74
C ILE A 87 -10.21 3.45 6.98
N TYR A 88 -9.84 3.83 8.20
CA TYR A 88 -8.51 3.63 8.77
C TYR A 88 -8.51 2.35 9.60
N VAL A 89 -7.75 1.35 9.16
CA VAL A 89 -7.63 0.03 9.80
C VAL A 89 -6.35 0.00 10.65
N PRO A 90 -6.44 -0.19 11.98
CA PRO A 90 -5.26 -0.28 12.82
C PRO A 90 -4.57 -1.61 12.61
N LEU A 91 -3.25 -1.58 12.40
CA LEU A 91 -2.43 -2.78 12.43
C LEU A 91 -2.11 -3.20 13.87
N SER A 92 -1.98 -4.51 14.09
CA SER A 92 -1.41 -5.07 15.30
C SER A 92 0.05 -4.67 15.44
N ASP A 93 0.56 -4.58 16.67
CA ASP A 93 1.92 -4.10 16.89
C ASP A 93 2.98 -5.06 16.30
N PHE A 94 2.68 -6.36 16.23
CA PHE A 94 3.52 -7.35 15.53
C PHE A 94 3.56 -7.10 14.01
N ALA A 95 2.41 -6.82 13.39
CA ALA A 95 2.36 -6.51 11.96
C ALA A 95 3.10 -5.22 11.61
N LYS A 96 3.20 -4.26 12.55
CA LYS A 96 4.00 -3.03 12.34
C LYS A 96 5.50 -3.30 12.37
N LEU A 97 5.94 -4.20 13.25
CA LEU A 97 7.35 -4.58 13.39
C LEU A 97 7.86 -5.33 12.16
N ASP A 98 7.05 -6.25 11.63
CA ASP A 98 7.39 -7.06 10.45
C ASP A 98 7.48 -6.22 9.16
N ASN A 99 6.60 -5.22 9.02
CA ASN A 99 6.47 -4.44 7.80
C ASN A 99 7.32 -3.15 7.76
N SER A 100 8.28 -2.95 8.69
CA SER A 100 9.17 -1.77 8.77
C SER A 100 8.49 -0.39 8.54
N ILE A 101 7.20 -0.29 8.92
CA ILE A 101 6.30 0.85 8.66
C ILE A 101 6.80 2.16 9.31
N ASN A 102 7.74 2.08 10.24
CA ASN A 102 8.05 3.19 11.16
C ASN A 102 8.83 4.35 10.52
N GLU A 103 9.52 4.18 9.38
CA GLU A 103 10.34 5.26 8.79
C GLU A 103 9.77 5.79 7.47
N ALA A 104 9.32 4.94 6.54
CA ALA A 104 8.83 5.38 5.23
C ALA A 104 7.50 6.16 5.27
N PHE A 105 6.73 6.00 6.34
CA PHE A 105 5.45 6.70 6.55
C PHE A 105 5.60 8.00 7.33
N ASN A 106 6.76 8.25 7.94
CA ASN A 106 6.92 9.33 8.87
C ASN A 106 7.34 10.63 8.18
N LYS A 107 6.43 11.61 8.31
CA LYS A 107 6.66 13.06 8.19
C LYS A 107 6.83 13.55 6.75
N HIS A 108 5.68 13.89 6.16
CA HIS A 108 5.37 15.01 5.26
C HIS A 108 4.21 14.55 4.36
N VAL A 109 2.98 14.53 4.90
CA VAL A 109 1.80 14.19 4.09
C VAL A 109 1.22 15.49 3.53
N LEU A 110 1.43 15.70 2.22
CA LEU A 110 0.92 16.86 1.48
C LEU A 110 -0.46 16.59 0.84
N ASN A 111 -1.09 15.45 1.13
CA ASN A 111 -2.48 15.19 0.74
C ASN A 111 -3.45 15.52 1.89
N LYS A 112 -4.31 16.51 1.66
CA LYS A 112 -5.35 17.01 2.57
C LYS A 112 -6.53 16.05 2.77
N ASP A 113 -6.70 15.06 1.89
CA ASP A 113 -7.81 14.11 1.94
C ASP A 113 -7.54 12.90 2.86
N VAL A 114 -6.32 12.75 3.37
CA VAL A 114 -5.91 11.64 4.25
C VAL A 114 -5.34 12.20 5.55
N ASN A 115 -5.73 11.62 6.69
CA ASN A 115 -5.25 12.04 8.00
C ASN A 115 -3.84 11.49 8.23
N ALA A 116 -2.85 12.39 8.13
CA ALA A 116 -1.44 12.09 8.28
C ALA A 116 -1.07 11.49 9.65
N ASP A 117 -1.69 11.98 10.72
CA ASP A 117 -1.39 11.55 12.09
C ASP A 117 -1.83 10.11 12.30
N ILE A 118 -3.04 9.76 11.84
CA ILE A 118 -3.55 8.39 11.93
C ILE A 118 -2.69 7.42 11.10
N ILE A 119 -2.26 7.82 9.89
CA ILE A 119 -1.32 7.00 9.08
C ILE A 119 0.02 6.83 9.78
N GLY A 120 0.57 7.90 10.37
CA GLY A 120 1.83 7.88 11.12
C GLY A 120 1.79 6.97 12.35
N GLU A 121 0.60 6.74 12.91
CA GLU A 121 0.39 5.73 13.95
C GLU A 121 0.39 4.28 13.42
N GLY A 122 0.62 4.06 12.12
CA GLY A 122 0.70 2.74 11.49
C GLY A 122 -0.67 2.15 11.14
N TYR A 123 -1.64 3.01 10.78
CA TYR A 123 -2.92 2.59 10.22
C TYR A 123 -2.82 2.43 8.71
N LEU A 124 -3.53 1.44 8.18
CA LEU A 124 -3.76 1.33 6.73
C LEU A 124 -5.03 2.10 6.36
N TYR A 125 -4.99 2.78 5.22
CA TYR A 125 -6.16 3.52 4.71
C TYR A 125 -6.79 2.81 3.52
N PHE A 126 -8.10 2.70 3.57
CA PHE A 126 -8.92 2.20 2.50
C PHE A 126 -9.95 3.25 2.12
N GLU A 127 -10.23 3.36 0.83
CA GLU A 127 -11.30 4.22 0.32
C GLU A 127 -12.03 3.55 -0.82
N LYS A 128 -13.28 3.97 -1.02
CA LYS A 128 -14.07 3.55 -2.16
C LYS A 128 -13.53 4.21 -3.44
N ALA A 129 -13.30 3.39 -4.46
CA ALA A 129 -12.84 3.86 -5.76
C ALA A 129 -13.55 3.10 -6.89
N GLN A 130 -13.82 3.81 -7.98
CA GLN A 130 -14.25 3.20 -9.24
C GLN A 130 -13.03 2.62 -9.95
N VAL A 131 -13.12 1.36 -10.36
CA VAL A 131 -12.09 0.65 -11.12
C VAL A 131 -12.65 0.11 -12.43
N VAL A 132 -11.82 0.09 -13.47
CA VAL A 132 -12.12 -0.69 -14.68
C VAL A 132 -11.65 -2.13 -14.49
N LYS A 133 -12.57 -3.08 -14.62
CA LYS A 133 -12.30 -4.52 -14.51
C LYS A 133 -13.10 -5.28 -15.56
N LYS A 134 -12.40 -5.97 -16.47
CA LYS A 134 -13.00 -6.69 -17.62
C LYS A 134 -14.02 -5.82 -18.37
N ASP A 135 -13.61 -4.61 -18.71
CA ASP A 135 -14.40 -3.61 -19.46
C ASP A 135 -15.67 -3.12 -18.76
N LYS A 136 -15.80 -3.36 -17.44
CA LYS A 136 -16.87 -2.81 -16.60
C LYS A 136 -16.29 -1.91 -15.52
N VAL A 137 -17.03 -0.87 -15.16
CA VAL A 137 -16.73 -0.04 -13.99
C VAL A 137 -17.34 -0.69 -12.75
N GLU A 138 -16.52 -1.01 -11.76
CA GLU A 138 -16.93 -1.53 -10.45
C GLU A 138 -16.53 -0.52 -9.36
N GLU A 139 -17.34 -0.37 -8.32
CA GLU A 139 -16.95 0.37 -7.10
C GLU A 139 -16.45 -0.60 -6.04
N LEU A 140 -15.21 -0.42 -5.59
CA LEU A 140 -14.55 -1.30 -4.63
C LEU A 140 -13.97 -0.48 -3.48
N LEU A 141 -14.00 -1.05 -2.26
CA LEU A 141 -13.23 -0.55 -1.12
C LEU A 141 -11.80 -1.08 -1.23
N LEU A 142 -10.85 -0.19 -1.54
CA LEU A 142 -9.47 -0.56 -1.85
C LEU A 142 -8.48 0.10 -0.91
N GLN A 143 -7.41 -0.63 -0.58
CA GLN A 143 -6.30 -0.08 0.19
C GLN A 143 -5.52 0.90 -0.68
N LEU A 144 -5.29 2.11 -0.15
CA LEU A 144 -4.37 3.08 -0.74
C LEU A 144 -2.95 2.77 -0.27
N LEU A 145 -2.05 2.50 -1.22
CA LEU A 145 -0.67 2.14 -0.96
C LEU A 145 0.26 3.35 -0.81
N ASN A 146 -0.10 4.50 -1.36
CA ASN A 146 0.75 5.70 -1.32
C ASN A 146 0.08 6.89 -0.58
N PRO A 147 -0.54 6.71 0.60
CA PRO A 147 -1.34 7.76 1.23
C PRO A 147 -0.60 9.09 1.38
N SER A 148 0.69 9.04 1.75
CA SER A 148 1.53 10.23 1.99
C SER A 148 1.78 11.09 0.74
N PHE A 149 1.73 10.51 -0.45
CA PHE A 149 2.04 11.19 -1.72
C PHE A 149 0.98 10.93 -2.81
N SER A 150 -0.28 10.80 -2.39
CA SER A 150 -1.41 10.38 -3.23
C SER A 150 -2.20 11.51 -3.91
N ALA A 151 -1.77 12.77 -3.77
CA ALA A 151 -2.58 13.95 -4.17
C ALA A 151 -3.00 13.96 -5.65
N LYS A 152 -2.10 13.60 -6.57
CA LYS A 152 -2.39 13.53 -8.03
C LYS A 152 -2.59 12.12 -8.54
N ILE A 153 -1.83 11.16 -8.02
CA ILE A 153 -1.87 9.76 -8.44
C ILE A 153 -2.09 8.89 -7.21
N LYS A 154 -3.19 8.14 -7.20
CA LYS A 154 -3.50 7.16 -6.18
C LYS A 154 -3.16 5.77 -6.68
N VAL A 155 -2.44 5.01 -5.86
CA VAL A 155 -2.06 3.62 -6.12
C VAL A 155 -2.82 2.73 -5.16
N TYR A 156 -3.69 1.88 -5.69
CA TYR A 156 -4.44 0.93 -4.89
C TYR A 156 -3.86 -0.48 -5.03
N HIS A 157 -3.93 -1.22 -3.92
CA HIS A 157 -3.59 -2.64 -3.91
C HIS A 157 -4.50 -3.42 -4.87
N PHE A 158 -3.90 -4.31 -5.67
CA PHE A 158 -4.61 -5.23 -6.56
C PHE A 158 -4.49 -6.66 -5.99
N PRO A 159 -5.51 -7.21 -5.31
CA PRO A 159 -5.37 -8.45 -4.56
C PRO A 159 -5.19 -9.71 -5.42
N LEU A 160 -5.39 -9.60 -6.73
CA LEU A 160 -5.29 -10.71 -7.68
C LEU A 160 -3.91 -10.79 -8.37
N SER A 161 -2.88 -10.10 -7.85
CA SER A 161 -1.54 -10.05 -8.47
C SER A 161 -0.64 -11.25 -8.20
N VAL A 162 -1.10 -12.32 -7.55
CA VAL A 162 -0.25 -13.47 -7.23
C VAL A 162 -0.43 -14.58 -8.27
N VAL A 163 0.28 -14.47 -9.38
CA VAL A 163 0.82 -15.65 -10.07
C VAL A 163 2.32 -15.60 -9.85
N THR A 164 2.75 -16.09 -8.70
CA THR A 164 4.15 -16.37 -8.45
C THR A 164 4.42 -17.73 -9.07
N MET A 165 4.92 -17.78 -10.31
CA MET A 165 5.52 -19.02 -10.80
C MET A 165 6.87 -19.19 -10.10
N SER A 166 6.92 -20.07 -9.12
CA SER A 166 8.17 -20.56 -8.55
C SER A 166 8.74 -21.60 -9.50
N THR A 167 9.86 -21.29 -10.13
CA THR A 167 10.62 -22.29 -10.90
C THR A 167 11.76 -22.78 -10.03
N GLU A 168 11.77 -24.07 -9.71
CA GLU A 168 12.84 -24.71 -8.97
C GLU A 168 13.95 -25.12 -9.94
N VAL A 169 15.15 -24.56 -9.77
CA VAL A 169 16.34 -24.95 -10.55
C VAL A 169 17.44 -25.34 -9.58
N LYS A 170 17.82 -26.61 -9.58
CA LYS A 170 18.90 -27.17 -8.73
C LYS A 170 18.71 -26.90 -7.23
N GLY A 171 17.49 -27.00 -6.70
CA GLY A 171 17.20 -26.80 -5.27
C GLY A 171 17.16 -25.34 -4.81
N VAL A 172 17.22 -24.38 -5.74
CA VAL A 172 16.99 -22.96 -5.47
C VAL A 172 15.62 -22.58 -6.03
N THR A 173 14.74 -22.10 -5.16
CA THR A 173 13.47 -21.50 -5.58
C THR A 173 13.75 -20.09 -6.09
N ILE A 174 13.57 -19.88 -7.39
CA ILE A 174 13.62 -18.54 -7.98
C ILE A 174 12.18 -18.02 -8.07
N THR A 175 11.87 -17.04 -7.23
CA THR A 175 10.57 -16.36 -7.23
C THR A 175 10.54 -15.33 -8.37
N HIS A 176 9.79 -15.61 -9.43
CA HIS A 176 9.67 -14.70 -10.56
C HIS A 176 8.56 -13.67 -10.30
N ASP A 177 8.95 -12.45 -9.89
CA ASP A 177 8.06 -11.29 -9.62
C ASP A 177 7.57 -10.64 -10.93
N GLU A 178 6.92 -11.42 -11.79
CA GLU A 178 6.40 -10.97 -13.09
C GLU A 178 4.96 -10.45 -13.02
N SER A 179 4.23 -10.69 -11.93
CA SER A 179 2.78 -10.46 -11.84
C SER A 179 2.35 -9.26 -10.97
N LYS A 180 3.30 -8.48 -10.42
CA LYS A 180 2.96 -7.24 -9.68
C LYS A 180 2.18 -6.27 -10.55
N SER A 181 1.00 -5.88 -10.05
CA SER A 181 0.10 -4.93 -10.67
C SER A 181 -0.62 -4.12 -9.61
N TYR A 182 -1.07 -2.93 -10.01
CA TYR A 182 -1.81 -2.00 -9.15
C TYR A 182 -3.02 -1.46 -9.91
N PHE A 183 -4.02 -0.95 -9.19
CA PHE A 183 -4.96 -0.01 -9.78
C PHE A 183 -4.42 1.41 -9.60
N ILE A 184 -4.35 2.16 -10.69
CA ILE A 184 -3.81 3.52 -10.71
C ILE A 184 -4.93 4.48 -11.07
N LYS A 185 -5.15 5.48 -10.22
CA LYS A 185 -6.08 6.59 -10.46
C LYS A 185 -5.28 7.88 -10.60
N VAL A 186 -5.45 8.56 -11.73
CA VAL A 186 -4.83 9.87 -12.02
C VAL A 186 -5.92 10.94 -11.94
N GLY A 187 -5.75 11.90 -11.04
CA GLY A 187 -6.79 12.89 -10.74
C GLY A 187 -8.12 12.23 -10.36
N ASP A 188 -9.20 12.65 -11.00
CA ASP A 188 -10.56 12.13 -10.77
C ASP A 188 -10.97 10.97 -11.69
N ALA A 189 -10.06 10.48 -12.56
CA ALA A 189 -10.37 9.41 -13.49
C ALA A 189 -10.73 8.09 -12.79
N THR A 190 -11.43 7.20 -13.49
CA THR A 190 -11.61 5.81 -13.04
C THR A 190 -10.23 5.14 -12.95
N ALA A 191 -10.00 4.38 -11.89
CA ALA A 191 -8.73 3.68 -11.70
C ALA A 191 -8.59 2.54 -12.71
N VAL A 192 -7.41 2.40 -13.32
CA VAL A 192 -7.10 1.38 -14.31
C VAL A 192 -5.98 0.47 -13.83
N LYS A 193 -5.99 -0.78 -14.28
CA LYS A 193 -4.93 -1.74 -13.94
C LYS A 193 -3.64 -1.37 -14.67
N LEU A 194 -2.54 -1.22 -13.93
CA LEU A 194 -1.19 -1.12 -14.46
C LEU A 194 -0.40 -2.37 -14.07
N ASN A 195 0.09 -3.12 -15.05
CA ASN A 195 1.00 -4.23 -14.81
C ASN A 195 2.46 -3.77 -14.94
N LYS A 196 3.36 -4.45 -14.22
CA LYS A 196 4.81 -4.23 -14.31
C LYS A 196 5.34 -4.12 -15.74
N ARG A 197 4.92 -5.03 -16.61
CA ARG A 197 5.37 -5.09 -18.01
C ARG A 197 4.93 -3.89 -18.86
N ASP A 198 3.80 -3.27 -18.50
CA ASP A 198 3.19 -2.18 -19.29
C ASP A 198 3.73 -0.80 -18.82
N TYR A 199 4.49 -0.74 -17.72
CA TYR A 199 4.96 0.53 -17.15
C TYR A 199 5.89 1.31 -18.08
N ASN A 200 6.74 0.60 -18.83
CA ASN A 200 7.65 1.25 -19.79
C ASN A 200 6.90 2.01 -20.89
N GLU A 201 5.66 1.60 -21.20
CA GLU A 201 4.81 2.29 -22.17
C GLU A 201 3.93 3.36 -21.49
N ALA A 202 3.53 3.11 -20.24
CA ALA A 202 2.59 3.96 -19.51
C ALA A 202 3.23 5.19 -18.83
N TYR A 203 4.53 5.15 -18.48
CA TYR A 203 5.14 6.20 -17.62
C TYR A 203 4.98 7.61 -18.22
N ALA A 204 5.13 7.75 -19.54
CA ALA A 204 5.02 9.05 -20.19
C ALA A 204 3.62 9.65 -20.05
N ALA A 205 2.58 8.81 -20.10
CA ALA A 205 1.20 9.23 -19.90
C ALA A 205 0.89 9.56 -18.43
N LEU A 206 1.46 8.79 -17.49
CA LEU A 206 1.29 9.00 -16.04
C LEU A 206 1.84 10.35 -15.58
N TYR A 207 2.99 10.77 -16.11
CA TYR A 207 3.70 11.97 -15.68
C TYR A 207 3.67 13.10 -16.74
N LYS A 208 2.70 13.06 -17.65
CA LYS A 208 2.63 13.94 -18.83
C LYS A 208 2.60 15.43 -18.49
N ASP A 209 2.09 15.80 -17.32
CA ASP A 209 1.99 17.18 -16.85
C ASP A 209 3.28 17.67 -16.17
N CYS A 210 4.32 16.83 -16.07
CA CYS A 210 5.61 17.21 -15.49
C CYS A 210 6.78 16.94 -16.44
N PRO A 211 7.12 17.90 -17.32
CA PRO A 211 8.25 17.76 -18.26
C PRO A 211 9.59 17.45 -17.57
N THR A 212 9.83 18.02 -16.38
CA THR A 212 11.03 17.75 -15.56
C THR A 212 11.12 16.27 -15.18
N MET A 213 9.99 15.67 -14.77
CA MET A 213 9.92 14.25 -14.44
C MET A 213 10.18 13.37 -15.67
N LEU A 214 9.58 13.71 -16.81
CA LEU A 214 9.77 12.96 -18.05
C LEU A 214 11.24 12.93 -18.49
N THR A 215 11.96 14.06 -18.38
CA THR A 215 13.40 14.09 -18.66
C THR A 215 14.19 13.18 -17.73
N LYS A 216 13.89 13.18 -16.42
CA LYS A 216 14.55 12.29 -15.44
C LYS A 216 14.28 10.81 -15.69
N LEU A 217 13.11 10.48 -16.23
CA LEU A 217 12.68 9.11 -16.45
C LEU A 217 13.16 8.49 -17.75
N LYS A 218 13.67 9.28 -18.71
CA LYS A 218 14.14 8.77 -20.03
C LYS A 218 15.00 7.51 -19.90
N ASP A 219 15.97 7.53 -18.97
CA ASP A 219 16.91 6.41 -18.77
C ASP A 219 16.67 5.62 -17.46
N ASN A 220 15.67 6.01 -16.65
CA ASN A 220 15.45 5.45 -15.30
C ASN A 220 14.00 5.02 -15.04
N HIS A 221 13.16 4.78 -16.06
CA HIS A 221 11.76 4.35 -15.89
C HIS A 221 11.58 2.87 -15.51
N ARG A 222 12.48 2.29 -14.71
CA ARG A 222 12.38 0.87 -14.28
C ARG A 222 11.23 0.68 -13.29
N TRP A 223 10.44 -0.38 -13.45
CA TRP A 223 9.34 -0.71 -12.53
C TRP A 223 9.74 -0.82 -11.06
N SER A 224 10.95 -1.33 -10.78
CA SER A 224 11.45 -1.48 -9.41
C SER A 224 11.58 -0.16 -8.63
N LYS A 225 11.46 0.97 -9.32
CA LYS A 225 11.49 2.32 -8.76
C LYS A 225 10.14 3.04 -8.87
N PHE A 226 9.06 2.31 -9.17
CA PHE A 226 7.76 2.92 -9.43
C PHE A 226 7.26 3.82 -8.28
N ASP A 227 7.45 3.37 -7.04
CA ASP A 227 7.13 4.14 -5.84
C ASP A 227 8.02 5.39 -5.67
N GLU A 228 9.33 5.27 -5.92
CA GLU A 228 10.27 6.40 -6.00
C GLU A 228 9.83 7.42 -7.07
N HIS A 229 9.41 6.95 -8.24
CA HIS A 229 8.96 7.82 -9.33
C HIS A 229 7.73 8.64 -8.93
N LEU A 230 6.76 8.00 -8.26
CA LEU A 230 5.57 8.68 -7.76
C LEU A 230 5.92 9.70 -6.67
N TRP A 231 6.86 9.38 -5.79
CA TRP A 231 7.35 10.30 -4.77
C TRP A 231 8.04 11.53 -5.38
N VAL A 232 8.92 11.34 -6.36
CA VAL A 232 9.60 12.45 -7.06
C VAL A 232 8.58 13.30 -7.80
N TYR A 233 7.65 12.68 -8.52
CA TYR A 233 6.55 13.40 -9.19
C TYR A 233 5.71 14.21 -8.19
N HIS A 234 5.37 13.61 -7.05
CA HIS A 234 4.64 14.29 -5.99
C HIS A 234 5.43 15.48 -5.40
N SER A 235 6.73 15.33 -5.22
CA SER A 235 7.57 16.34 -4.56
C SER A 235 7.94 17.52 -5.46
N GLU A 236 8.05 17.28 -6.77
CA GLU A 236 8.55 18.26 -7.72
C GLU A 236 7.46 18.86 -8.62
N CYS A 237 6.30 18.20 -8.72
CA CYS A 237 5.29 18.53 -9.70
C CYS A 237 3.90 18.75 -9.10
N ASN A 238 3.75 18.80 -7.76
CA ASN A 238 2.51 19.21 -7.09
C ASN A 238 2.48 20.70 -6.74
#